data_AF-A0A255ZB04-F1
#
_entry.id   AF-A0A255ZB04-F1
#
_cell.length_a   1.000
_cell.length_b   1.000
_cell.length_c   1.000
_cell.angle_alpha   90.00
_cell.angle_beta   90.00
_cell.angle_gamma   90.00
#
_symmetry.space_group_name_H-M   'P 1'
#
loop_
_entity.id
_entity.type
_entity.pdbx_description
1 polymer ?
#
loop_
_entity_poly.entity_id
_entity_poly.type
_entity_poly.pdbx_seq_one_letter_code
_entity_poly.pdbx_strand_id
1 'polypeptide(L)' 'MQDFIRMACSRDIVHNAVRIALVVGSLLNALNQGEALLEGSGIAWVHIAMNFVVPYCVATYRATKHALATQTRP' A
#
# COMPACT_ATOMS: atom_id res chain seq x y z
N MET A 1 -8.51 -20.24 2.26
CA MET A 1 -8.89 -18.84 1.89
C MET A 1 -9.25 -17.99 3.11
N GLN A 2 -10.01 -18.53 4.08
CA GLN A 2 -10.48 -17.76 5.24
C GLN A 2 -9.33 -17.25 6.14
N ASP A 3 -8.28 -18.05 6.32
CA ASP A 3 -7.10 -17.61 7.09
C ASP A 3 -6.37 -16.44 6.44
N PHE A 4 -6.35 -16.39 5.11
CA PHE A 4 -5.75 -15.28 4.37
C PHE A 4 -6.53 -13.98 4.59
N ILE A 5 -7.86 -13.99 4.47
CA ILE A 5 -8.69 -12.79 4.67
C ILE A 5 -8.62 -12.34 6.12
N ARG A 6 -8.71 -13.27 7.07
CA ARG A 6 -8.62 -12.97 8.50
C ARG A 6 -7.28 -12.34 8.88
N MET A 7 -6.20 -12.84 8.29
CA MET A 7 -4.85 -12.32 8.52
C MET A 7 -4.62 -10.98 7.79
N ALA A 8 -5.09 -10.84 6.56
CA ALA A 8 -5.03 -9.59 5.81
C ALA A 8 -5.80 -8.44 6.50
N CYS A 9 -6.91 -8.77 7.17
CA CYS A 9 -7.68 -7.83 7.99
C CYS A 9 -7.19 -7.72 9.44
N SER A 10 -6.07 -8.37 9.81
CA SER A 10 -5.50 -8.21 11.14
C SER A 10 -4.99 -6.79 11.36
N ARG A 11 -5.18 -6.29 12.58
CA ARG A 11 -4.87 -4.90 12.93
C ARG A 11 -3.40 -4.56 12.69
N ASP A 12 -2.49 -5.49 12.98
CA ASP A 12 -1.06 -5.31 12.76
C ASP A 12 -0.70 -5.19 11.28
N ILE A 13 -1.29 -6.04 10.43
CA ILE A 13 -1.04 -6.01 8.99
C ILE A 13 -1.61 -4.74 8.38
N VAL A 14 -2.85 -4.39 8.70
CA VAL A 14 -3.49 -3.16 8.19
C VAL A 14 -2.71 -1.93 8.63
N HIS A 15 -2.33 -1.81 9.90
CA HIS A 15 -1.61 -0.65 10.41
C HIS A 15 -0.24 -0.48 9.73
N ASN A 16 0.53 -1.57 9.60
CA ASN A 16 1.81 -1.53 8.89
C ASN A 16 1.65 -1.23 7.41
N ALA A 17 0.65 -1.84 6.75
CA ALA A 17 0.37 -1.60 5.33
C ALA A 17 -0.06 -0.16 5.06
N VAL A 18 -0.89 0.44 5.91
CA VAL A 18 -1.27 1.86 5.81
C VAL A 18 -0.04 2.76 5.97
N ARG A 19 0.82 2.49 6.96
CA ARG A 19 2.04 3.30 7.17
C ARG A 19 2.97 3.25 5.95
N ILE A 20 3.17 2.06 5.38
CA ILE A 20 3.97 1.88 4.15
C ILE A 20 3.31 2.64 2.99
N ALA A 21 1.99 2.49 2.81
CA ALA A 21 1.24 3.15 1.76
C ALA A 21 1.33 4.67 1.83
N LEU A 22 1.29 5.25 3.04
CA LEU A 22 1.42 6.69 3.23
C LEU A 22 2.83 7.19 2.86
N VAL A 23 3.88 6.51 3.30
CA VAL A 23 5.27 6.91 3.02
C VAL A 23 5.59 6.73 1.54
N VAL A 24 5.36 5.53 1.00
CA VAL A 24 5.66 5.20 -0.38
C VAL A 24 4.75 5.97 -1.33
N GLY A 25 3.45 6.10 -1.01
CA GLY A 25 2.50 6.83 -1.82
C GLY A 25 2.77 8.32 -1.87
N SER A 26 3.20 8.93 -0.76
CA SER A 26 3.63 10.35 -0.77
C SER A 26 4.87 10.55 -1.66
N LEU A 27 5.83 9.62 -1.60
CA LEU A 27 7.01 9.66 -2.45
C LEU A 27 6.66 9.47 -3.93
N LEU A 28 5.84 8.48 -4.27
CA LEU A 28 5.35 8.27 -5.63
C LEU A 28 4.58 9.50 -6.14
N ASN A 29 3.79 10.14 -5.28
CA ASN A 29 3.05 11.33 -5.65
C ASN A 29 3.99 12.50 -5.98
N ALA A 30 5.03 12.69 -5.17
CA ALA A 30 6.05 13.71 -5.42
C ALA A 30 6.82 13.45 -6.73
N LEU A 31 7.14 12.19 -7.03
CA LEU A 31 7.85 11.81 -8.26
C LEU A 31 6.97 11.89 -9.51
N ASN A 32 5.72 11.40 -9.44
CA ASN A 32 4.84 11.30 -10.61
C ASN A 32 4.11 12.60 -10.95
N GLN A 33 3.83 13.45 -9.96
CA GLN A 33 3.06 14.68 -10.17
C GLN A 33 3.81 15.96 -9.76
N GLY A 34 5.05 15.86 -9.29
CA GLY A 34 5.88 17.03 -8.99
C GLY A 34 6.01 17.96 -10.19
N GLU A 35 6.32 17.42 -11.37
CA GLU A 35 6.43 18.21 -12.61
C GLU A 35 5.05 18.65 -13.13
N ALA A 36 4.03 17.79 -13.08
CA ALA A 36 2.67 18.11 -13.49
C ALA A 36 2.05 19.28 -12.70
N LEU A 37 2.35 19.36 -11.39
CA LEU A 37 1.97 20.47 -10.50
C LEU A 37 2.72 21.76 -10.84
N LEU A 38 4.00 21.66 -11.24
CA LEU A 38 4.82 22.80 -11.64
C LEU A 38 4.43 23.36 -13.02
N GLU A 39 4.01 22.49 -13.93
CA GLU A 39 3.54 22.85 -15.29
C GLU A 39 2.09 23.35 -15.32
N GLY A 40 1.36 23.30 -14.19
CA GLY A 40 -0.04 23.72 -14.11
C GLY A 40 -1.01 22.79 -14.83
N SER A 41 -0.57 21.59 -15.19
CA SER A 41 -1.44 20.55 -15.74
C SER A 41 -2.37 20.04 -14.63
N GLY A 42 -3.66 19.89 -14.91
CA GLY A 42 -4.67 19.57 -13.90
C GLY A 42 -4.34 18.33 -13.06
N ILE A 43 -4.74 18.37 -11.78
CA ILE A 43 -4.46 17.28 -10.84
C ILE A 43 -5.22 16.00 -11.25
N ALA A 44 -4.48 14.94 -11.60
CA ALA A 44 -5.05 13.63 -11.89
C ALA A 44 -5.31 12.85 -10.59
N TRP A 45 -6.46 13.10 -9.96
CA TRP A 45 -6.86 12.49 -8.68
C TRP A 45 -6.82 10.95 -8.63
N VAL A 46 -7.17 10.28 -9.74
CA VAL A 46 -7.10 8.81 -9.84
C VAL A 46 -5.67 8.31 -9.73
N HIS A 47 -4.72 9.06 -10.30
CA HIS A 47 -3.31 8.72 -10.27
C HIS A 47 -2.73 8.91 -8.86
N ILE A 48 -3.15 9.97 -8.15
CA ILE A 48 -2.84 10.15 -6.72
C ILE A 48 -3.35 8.95 -5.93
N ALA A 49 -4.62 8.58 -6.09
CA ALA A 49 -5.20 7.47 -5.35
C ALA A 49 -4.44 6.15 -5.61
N MET A 50 -4.05 5.87 -6.85
CA MET A 50 -3.25 4.69 -7.19
C MET A 50 -1.87 4.69 -6.54
N ASN A 51 -1.23 5.85 -6.38
CA ASN A 51 0.06 5.96 -5.67
C ASN A 51 -0.04 5.50 -4.21
N PHE A 52 -1.22 5.53 -3.57
CA PHE A 52 -1.42 4.99 -2.23
C PHE A 52 -2.00 3.57 -2.21
N VAL A 53 -2.94 3.27 -3.11
CA VAL A 53 -3.62 1.96 -3.15
C VAL A 53 -2.65 0.84 -3.53
N VAL A 54 -1.79 1.06 -4.53
CA VAL A 54 -0.83 0.05 -4.97
C VAL A 54 0.13 -0.39 -3.85
N PRO A 55 0.85 0.51 -3.16
CA PRO A 55 1.73 0.11 -2.07
C PRO A 55 0.96 -0.48 -0.88
N TYR A 56 -0.27 -0.05 -0.61
CA TYR A 56 -1.12 -0.69 0.41
C TYR A 56 -1.43 -2.15 0.08
N CYS A 57 -1.85 -2.44 -1.16
CA CYS A 57 -2.15 -3.79 -1.61
C CYS A 57 -0.92 -4.69 -1.57
N VAL A 58 0.22 -4.19 -2.05
CA VAL A 58 1.49 -4.94 -2.04
C VAL A 58 1.96 -5.22 -0.60
N ALA A 59 1.88 -4.23 0.30
CA ALA A 59 2.25 -4.40 1.70
C ALA A 59 1.34 -5.42 2.41
N THR A 60 0.02 -5.30 2.24
CA THR A 60 -0.96 -6.23 2.80
C THR A 60 -0.72 -7.66 2.30
N TYR A 61 -0.53 -7.86 0.99
CA TYR A 61 -0.27 -9.17 0.40
C TYR A 61 1.01 -9.80 0.94
N ARG A 62 2.12 -9.04 0.97
CA ARG A 62 3.41 -9.53 1.48
C ARG A 62 3.33 -9.91 2.96
N ALA A 63 2.72 -9.05 3.78
CA ALA A 63 2.60 -9.28 5.22
C ALA A 63 1.70 -10.49 5.52
N THR A 64 0.57 -10.63 4.83
CA THR A 64 -0.34 -11.78 4.97
C THR A 64 0.36 -13.09 4.57
N LYS A 65 1.06 -13.09 3.44
CA LYS A 65 1.81 -14.27 2.97
C LYS A 65 2.93 -14.66 3.94
N HIS A 66 3.64 -13.67 4.49
CA HIS A 66 4.69 -13.91 5.48
C HIS A 66 4.12 -14.47 6.79
N ALA A 67 3.03 -13.89 7.30
CA ALA A 67 2.37 -14.35 8.52
C ALA A 67 1.86 -15.80 8.40
N LEU A 68 1.27 -16.16 7.26
CA LEU A 68 0.84 -17.54 6.99
C LEU A 68 2.04 -18.51 6.92
N ALA A 69 3.13 -18.12 6.26
CA ALA A 69 4.33 -18.95 6.17
C ALA A 69 5.00 -19.19 7.53
N THR A 70 4.98 -18.20 8.41
CA THR A 70 5.52 -18.32 9.77
C THR A 70 4.65 -19.20 10.65
N GLN A 71 3.32 -19.22 10.45
CA GLN A 71 2.40 -20.09 11.19
C GLN A 71 2.57 -21.59 10.83
N THR A 72 3.09 -21.90 9.65
CA THR A 72 3.39 -23.28 9.21
C THR A 72 4.75 -23.83 9.66
N ARG A 73 5.58 -23.05 10.38
CA ARG A 73 6.83 -23.56 10.96
C ARG A 73 6.56 -24.18 12.34
N PRO A 74 6.87 -25.48 12.55
CA PRO A 74 6.74 -26.14 13.85
C PRO A 74 7.77 -25.64 14.88
#